data_AF-A0A0Q5FMG3-F1
#
_entry.id   AF-A0A0Q5FMG3-F1
#
_cell.length_a   1.000
_cell.length_b   1.000
_cell.length_c   1.000
_cell.angle_alpha   90.00
_cell.angle_beta   90.00
_cell.angle_gamma   90.00
#
_symmetry.space_group_name_H-M   'P 1'
#
loop_
_entity.id
_entity.type
_entity.pdbx_description
1 polymer ?
#
loop_
_entity_poly.entity_id
_entity_poly.type
_entity_poly.pdbx_seq_one_letter_code
_entity_poly.pdbx_strand_id
1 'polypeptide(L)' 'MKTVIPDPPCLEDSLLHVMNVLRSAAATAYECADSLSGSQRNLAFSTHHLIDLARSVLDDALSRLETV' A
#
# COMPACT_ATOMS: atom_id res chain seq x y z
N MET A 1 17.32 18.55 25.58
CA MET A 1 16.80 17.47 24.71
C MET A 1 17.25 17.77 23.29
N LYS A 2 18.26 17.07 22.77
CA LYS A 2 18.58 17.15 21.34
C LYS A 2 17.45 16.43 20.61
N THR A 3 16.70 17.15 19.77
CA THR A 3 15.80 16.52 18.82
C THR A 3 16.68 15.74 17.85
N VAL A 4 16.68 14.41 17.99
CA VAL A 4 17.20 13.52 16.94
C VAL A 4 16.24 13.69 15.78
N ILE A 5 16.63 14.50 14.82
CA ILE A 5 15.94 14.57 13.52
C ILE A 5 16.40 13.29 12.82
N PRO A 6 15.52 12.28 12.61
CA PRO A 6 15.92 11.10 11.87
C PRO A 6 16.34 11.55 10.47
N ASP A 7 17.44 10.97 9.98
CA ASP A 7 17.84 11.14 8.60
C ASP A 7 16.64 10.85 7.68
N PRO A 8 16.49 11.60 6.57
CA PRO A 8 15.38 11.37 5.66
C PRO A 8 15.36 9.89 5.26
N PRO A 9 14.20 9.22 5.28
CA PRO A 9 14.12 7.81 4.97
C PRO A 9 14.71 7.57 3.59
N CYS A 10 15.50 6.51 3.45
CA CYS A 10 16.01 6.15 2.14
C CYS A 10 14.81 5.83 1.21
N LEU A 11 15.06 5.81 -0.10
CA LEU A 11 14.00 5.51 -1.07
C LEU A 11 13.34 4.16 -0.75
N GLU A 12 14.15 3.14 -0.40
CA GLU A 12 13.67 1.82 -0.02
C GLU A 12 12.73 1.87 1.21
N ASP A 13 13.12 2.53 2.30
CA ASP A 13 12.29 2.72 3.49
C ASP A 13 10.95 3.40 3.15
N SER A 14 10.99 4.40 2.25
CA SER A 14 9.79 5.10 1.79
C SER A 14 8.87 4.18 0.98
N LEU A 15 9.43 3.34 0.10
CA LEU A 15 8.67 2.36 -0.67
C LEU A 15 8.09 1.26 0.24
N LEU A 16 8.85 0.77 1.22
CA LEU A 16 8.34 -0.17 2.23
C LEU A 16 7.22 0.44 3.07
N HIS A 17 7.31 1.74 3.40
CA HIS A 17 6.23 2.45 4.08
C HIS A 17 4.96 2.50 3.22
N VAL A 18 5.08 2.86 1.93
CA VAL A 18 3.95 2.85 1.00
C VAL A 18 3.35 1.44 0.88
N MET A 19 4.18 0.38 0.86
CA MET A 19 3.71 -1.00 0.83
C MET A 19 2.81 -1.32 2.03
N ASN A 20 3.20 -0.87 3.22
CA ASN A 20 2.40 -1.05 4.43
C ASN A 20 1.09 -0.24 4.39
N VAL A 21 1.12 0.97 3.83
CA VAL A 21 -0.11 1.77 3.60
C VAL A 21 -1.06 1.03 2.65
N LEU A 22 -0.54 0.50 1.54
CA LEU A 22 -1.32 -0.31 0.61
C LEU A 22 -1.86 -1.57 1.30
N ARG A 23 -1.11 -2.22 2.21
CA ARG A 23 -1.58 -3.33 3.06
C ARG A 23 -2.85 -2.95 3.81
N SER A 24 -2.78 -1.85 4.56
CA SER A 24 -3.89 -1.31 5.34
C SER A 24 -5.08 -0.94 4.46
N ALA A 25 -4.85 -0.26 3.33
CA ALA A 25 -5.90 0.15 2.41
C ALA A 25 -6.71 -1.03 1.86
N ALA A 26 -6.05 -2.16 1.55
CA ALA A 26 -6.78 -3.33 1.06
C ALA A 26 -7.60 -4.01 2.16
N ALA A 27 -7.08 -4.09 3.39
CA ALA A 27 -7.84 -4.61 4.53
C ALA A 27 -9.12 -3.79 4.73
N THR A 28 -9.01 -2.46 4.70
CA THR A 28 -10.16 -1.55 4.74
C THR A 28 -11.13 -1.79 3.57
N ALA A 29 -10.63 -1.89 2.34
CA ALA A 29 -11.47 -2.14 1.16
C ALA A 29 -12.21 -3.49 1.27
N TYR A 30 -11.56 -4.51 1.81
CA TYR A 30 -12.14 -5.82 2.04
C TYR A 30 -13.25 -5.78 3.11
N GLU A 31 -12.99 -5.16 4.26
CA GLU A 31 -14.00 -4.99 5.32
C GLU A 31 -15.20 -4.13 4.84
N CYS A 32 -14.94 -3.10 4.02
CA CYS A 32 -16.00 -2.36 3.35
C CYS A 32 -16.80 -3.26 2.39
N ALA A 33 -16.14 -4.09 1.59
CA ALA A 33 -16.83 -4.99 0.67
C ALA A 33 -17.69 -6.05 1.40
N ASP A 34 -17.26 -6.50 2.58
CA ASP A 34 -18.00 -7.45 3.42
C ASP A 34 -19.25 -6.81 4.05
N SER A 35 -19.18 -5.53 4.44
CA SER A 35 -20.29 -4.78 5.03
C SER A 35 -21.26 -4.15 4.02
N LEU A 36 -20.92 -4.16 2.71
CA LEU A 36 -21.72 -3.56 1.64
C LEU A 36 -22.41 -4.63 0.77
N SER A 37 -23.36 -4.21 -0.07
CA SER A 37 -24.03 -5.08 -1.05
C SER A 37 -24.27 -4.35 -2.38
N GLY A 38 -24.60 -5.12 -3.43
CA GLY A 38 -24.90 -4.58 -4.76
C GLY A 38 -23.73 -3.83 -5.40
N SER A 39 -24.02 -2.69 -6.02
CA SER A 39 -23.03 -1.87 -6.74
C SER A 39 -21.93 -1.32 -5.83
N GLN A 40 -22.24 -1.01 -4.56
CA GLN A 40 -21.26 -0.47 -3.61
C GLN A 40 -20.21 -1.52 -3.23
N ARG A 41 -20.61 -2.78 -3.04
CA ARG A 41 -19.69 -3.91 -2.84
C ARG A 41 -18.78 -4.13 -4.05
N ASN A 42 -19.33 -4.03 -5.25
CA ASN A 42 -18.55 -4.15 -6.49
C ASN A 42 -17.50 -3.03 -6.60
N LEU A 43 -17.86 -1.81 -6.19
CA LEU A 43 -16.91 -0.69 -6.15
C LEU A 43 -15.80 -0.94 -5.12
N ALA A 44 -16.12 -1.41 -3.92
CA ALA A 44 -15.12 -1.73 -2.88
C ALA A 44 -14.12 -2.81 -3.35
N PHE A 45 -14.59 -3.87 -4.02
CA PHE A 45 -13.69 -4.85 -4.63
C PHE A 45 -12.87 -4.29 -5.79
N SER A 46 -13.45 -3.38 -6.59
CA SER A 46 -12.71 -2.71 -7.65
C SER A 46 -11.58 -1.87 -7.06
N THR A 47 -11.82 -1.17 -5.94
CA THR A 47 -10.78 -0.47 -5.18
C THR A 47 -9.72 -1.43 -4.66
N HIS A 48 -10.10 -2.58 -4.09
CA HIS A 48 -9.13 -3.60 -3.66
C HIS A 48 -8.25 -4.08 -4.81
N HIS A 49 -8.83 -4.33 -5.98
CA HIS A 49 -8.08 -4.72 -7.18
C HIS A 49 -7.08 -3.64 -7.62
N LEU A 50 -7.48 -2.36 -7.59
CA LEU A 50 -6.57 -1.26 -7.89
C LEU A 50 -5.40 -1.18 -6.89
N ILE A 51 -5.65 -1.48 -5.61
CA ILE A 51 -4.61 -1.53 -4.59
C ILE A 51 -3.62 -2.68 -4.88
N ASP A 52 -4.11 -3.84 -5.30
CA ASP A 52 -3.24 -4.96 -5.67
C ASP A 52 -2.36 -4.65 -6.89
N LEU A 53 -2.91 -3.94 -7.89
CA LEU A 53 -2.12 -3.44 -9.03
C LEU A 53 -1.04 -2.46 -8.57
N ALA A 54 -1.37 -1.53 -7.68
CA ALA A 54 -0.41 -0.58 -7.14
C ALA A 54 0.72 -1.28 -6.36
N ARG A 55 0.40 -2.33 -5.60
CA ARG A 55 1.42 -3.16 -4.93
C ARG A 55 2.35 -3.84 -5.91
N SER A 56 1.82 -4.42 -6.99
CA SER A 56 2.65 -5.07 -8.00
C SER A 56 3.66 -4.10 -8.63
N VAL A 57 3.28 -2.85 -8.87
CA VAL A 57 4.20 -1.81 -9.37
C VAL A 57 5.27 -1.47 -8.33
N LEU A 58 4.89 -1.48 -7.05
CA LEU A 58 5.80 -1.19 -5.93
C LEU A 58 6.78 -2.34 -5.66
N ASP A 59 6.32 -3.58 -5.71
CA ASP A 59 7.15 -4.78 -5.60
C ASP A 59 8.23 -4.81 -6.69
N ASP A 60 7.87 -4.46 -7.92
CA ASP A 60 8.78 -4.32 -9.05
C ASP A 60 9.80 -3.16 -8.83
N ALA A 61 9.37 -2.05 -8.23
CA ALA A 61 10.27 -0.97 -7.85
C ALA A 61 11.26 -1.36 -6.75
N LEU A 62 10.81 -2.09 -5.73
CA LEU A 62 11.66 -2.62 -4.65
C LEU A 62 12.66 -3.66 -5.17
N SER A 63 12.19 -4.59 -6.01
CA SER A 63 13.05 -5.64 -6.60
C SER A 63 14.23 -5.04 -7.38
N ARG A 64 14.02 -3.90 -8.06
CA ARG A 64 15.08 -3.16 -8.76
C ARG A 64 16.10 -2.49 -7.84
N LEU A 65 15.75 -2.20 -6.60
CA LEU A 65 16.68 -1.65 -5.60
C LEU A 65 17.56 -2.76 -5.00
N GLU A 66 17.01 -3.97 -4.83
CA GLU A 66 17.75 -5.12 -4.32
C GLU A 66 18.81 -5.65 -5.31
N THR A 67 18.68 -5.34 -6.60
CA THR A 67 19.62 -5.81 -7.65
C THR A 67 20.83 -4.90 -7.88
N VAL A 68 21.02 -3.84 -7.08
CA VAL A 68 22.12 -2.85 -7.19
C VAL A 68 23.15 -3.05 -6.09
#